data_AF-A0A358GDV7-F1
#
_entry.id   AF-A0A358GDV7-F1
#
_cell.length_a   1.000
_cell.length_b   1.000
_cell.length_c   1.000
_cell.angle_alpha   90.00
_cell.angle_beta   90.00
_cell.angle_gamma   90.00
#
_symmetry.space_group_name_H-M   'P 1'
#
loop_
_entity.id
_entity.type
_entity.pdbx_description
1 polymer ?
#
loop_
_entity_poly.entity_id
_entity_poly.type
_entity_poly.pdbx_seq_one_letter_code
_entity_poly.pdbx_strand_id
1 'polypeptide(L)' 'MISDAELDALRLSGEKVRVIRDEIQSNDVTGIVVAWDGEQVLIRRQNRRVVKLDRNYQYQLFSEPRKSLLEE' A
#
# COMPACT_ATOMS: atom_id res chain seq x y z
N MET A 1 -9.31 0.95 -6.78
CA MET A 1 -8.65 -0.28 -7.28
C MET A 1 -7.33 0.14 -7.92
N ILE A 2 -6.20 -0.37 -7.44
CA ILE A 2 -4.88 -0.09 -8.01
C ILE A 2 -4.63 -0.94 -9.27
N SER A 3 -3.88 -0.43 -10.25
CA SER A 3 -3.62 -1.13 -11.52
C SER A 3 -2.43 -2.09 -11.41
N ASP A 4 -2.38 -3.14 -12.24
CA ASP A 4 -1.25 -4.08 -12.24
C ASP A 4 0.07 -3.38 -12.64
N ALA A 5 -0.01 -2.42 -13.56
CA ALA A 5 1.13 -1.60 -13.96
C ALA A 5 1.67 -0.73 -12.79
N GLU A 6 0.78 -0.21 -11.94
CA GLU A 6 1.18 0.55 -10.75
C GLU A 6 1.82 -0.37 -9.71
N LEU A 7 1.25 -1.55 -9.49
CA LEU A 7 1.82 -2.56 -8.60
C LEU A 7 3.19 -3.04 -9.06
N ASP A 8 3.38 -3.20 -10.37
CA ASP A 8 4.67 -3.58 -10.94
C ASP A 8 5.71 -2.46 -10.82
N ALA A 9 5.31 -1.21 -11.07
CA ALA A 9 6.18 -0.06 -10.83
C ALA A 9 6.63 0.02 -9.36
N LEU A 10 5.71 -0.17 -8.40
CA LEU A 10 6.00 -0.19 -6.96
C LEU A 10 6.93 -1.35 -6.56
N ARG A 11 6.79 -2.51 -7.22
CA ARG A 11 7.66 -3.67 -7.01
C ARG A 11 9.06 -3.42 -7.56
N LEU A 12 9.18 -2.85 -8.75
CA LEU A 12 10.44 -2.53 -9.41
C LEU A 12 11.18 -1.40 -8.69
N SER A 13 10.46 -0.37 -8.24
CA SER A 13 11.03 0.75 -7.48
C SER A 13 11.39 0.36 -6.05
N GLY A 14 10.70 -0.63 -5.48
CA GLY A 14 10.87 -1.02 -4.07
C GLY A 14 10.38 0.05 -3.11
N GLU A 15 9.49 0.93 -3.56
CA GLU A 15 8.98 2.03 -2.75
C GLU A 15 8.04 1.55 -1.65
N LYS A 16 8.08 2.27 -0.54
CA LYS A 16 7.18 2.03 0.58
C LYS A 16 5.80 2.57 0.22
N VAL A 17 4.79 1.74 0.45
CA VAL A 17 3.38 2.03 0.25
C VAL A 17 2.69 1.96 1.60
N ARG A 18 1.75 2.87 1.83
CA ARG A 18 0.79 2.85 2.92
C ARG A 18 -0.56 2.41 2.35
N VAL A 19 -1.19 1.46 3.03
CA VAL A 19 -2.52 0.99 2.70
C VAL A 19 -3.45 1.37 3.82
N ILE A 20 -4.42 2.23 3.48
CA ILE A 20 -5.41 2.74 4.42
C ILE A 20 -6.54 1.72 4.51
N ARG A 21 -6.80 1.22 5.72
CA ARG A 21 -7.91 0.30 6.02
C ARG A 21 -8.92 1.03 6.87
N ASP A 22 -10.19 0.97 6.47
CA ASP A 22 -11.34 1.40 7.28
C ASP A 22 -11.23 2.84 7.82
N GLU A 23 -10.43 3.70 7.18
CA GLU A 23 -10.14 5.08 7.58
C GLU A 23 -9.54 5.25 9.00
N ILE A 24 -9.14 4.15 9.65
CA ILE A 24 -8.56 4.14 11.01
C ILE A 24 -7.04 4.13 10.92
N GLN A 25 -6.40 5.22 11.38
CA GLN A 25 -4.94 5.38 11.30
C GLN A 25 -4.13 4.24 11.95
N SER A 26 -4.66 3.61 13.02
CA SER A 26 -3.99 2.49 13.69
C SER A 26 -3.91 1.22 12.84
N ASN A 27 -4.78 1.09 11.83
CA ASN A 27 -4.81 -0.06 10.92
C ASN A 27 -4.03 0.17 9.63
N ASP A 28 -3.40 1.35 9.48
CA ASP A 28 -2.58 1.68 8.32
C ASP A 28 -1.43 0.66 8.18
N VAL A 29 -1.41 -0.06 7.05
CA VAL A 29 -0.34 -1.01 6.76
C VAL A 29 0.72 -0.31 5.94
N THR A 30 1.95 -0.27 6.43
CA THR A 30 3.09 0.26 5.68
C THR A 30 4.08 -0.86 5.32
N GLY A 31 4.54 -0.86 4.08
CA GLY A 31 5.47 -1.85 3.58
C GLY A 31 5.77 -1.69 2.10
N ILE A 32 6.41 -2.68 1.48
CA ILE A 32 6.69 -2.70 0.04
C ILE A 32 5.84 -3.78 -0.63
N VAL A 33 5.45 -3.54 -1.89
CA VAL A 33 4.74 -4.54 -2.69
C VAL A 33 5.73 -5.63 -3.10
N VAL A 34 5.40 -6.89 -2.78
CA VAL A 34 6.26 -8.03 -3.11
C VAL A 34 5.62 -9.00 -4.08
N ALA A 35 4.30 -9.01 -4.19
CA ALA A 35 3.52 -9.80 -5.14
C ALA A 35 2.06 -9.34 -5.10
N TRP A 36 1.29 -9.68 -6.11
CA TRP A 36 -0.16 -9.47 -6.16
C TRP A 36 -0.79 -10.52 -7.07
N ASP A 37 -2.10 -10.68 -6.93
CA ASP A 37 -2.96 -11.45 -7.82
C ASP A 37 -4.16 -10.57 -8.26
N GLY A 38 -5.19 -11.19 -8.82
CA GLY A 38 -6.37 -10.46 -9.32
C GLY A 38 -7.18 -9.77 -8.21
N GLU A 39 -7.11 -10.26 -6.98
CA GLU A 39 -7.97 -9.81 -5.87
C GLU A 39 -7.15 -9.23 -4.70
N GLN A 40 -5.93 -9.71 -4.52
CA GLN A 40 -5.11 -9.45 -3.34
C GLN A 40 -3.70 -8.97 -3.70
N VAL A 41 -3.14 -8.14 -2.82
CA VAL A 41 -1.78 -7.64 -2.88
C VAL A 41 -1.03 -8.09 -1.63
N LEU A 42 0.16 -8.65 -1.82
CA LEU A 42 1.08 -9.00 -0.76
C LEU A 42 2.01 -7.83 -0.47
N ILE A 43 1.95 -7.34 0.76
CA ILE A 43 2.83 -6.30 1.27
C ILE A 43 3.75 -6.86 2.34
N ARG A 44 5.05 -6.62 2.16
CA ARG A 44 6.07 -6.95 3.16
C ARG A 44 6.31 -5.75 4.06
N ARG A 45 6.04 -5.92 5.34
CA ARG A 45 6.27 -4.91 6.38
C ARG A 45 7.74 -4.88 6.82
N GLN A 46 8.16 -3.79 7.46
CA GLN A 46 9.54 -3.63 7.97
C GLN A 46 9.94 -4.70 9.00
N ASN A 47 8.97 -5.21 9.79
CA ASN A 47 9.17 -6.33 10.70
C ASN A 47 9.33 -7.70 10.00
N ARG A 48 9.55 -7.69 8.67
CA ARG A 48 9.69 -8.86 7.78
C ARG A 48 8.45 -9.73 7.64
N ARG A 49 7.31 -9.38 8.26
CA ARG A 49 6.05 -10.08 8.07
C ARG A 49 5.41 -9.67 6.74
N VAL A 50 4.83 -10.63 6.04
CA VAL A 50 4.04 -10.40 4.84
C VAL A 50 2.56 -10.42 5.23
N VAL A 51 1.81 -9.45 4.71
CA VAL A 51 0.36 -9.37 4.90
C VAL A 51 -0.32 -9.35 3.55
N LYS A 52 -1.46 -10.03 3.47
CA LYS A 52 -2.34 -9.99 2.31
C LYS A 52 -3.38 -8.90 2.51
N LEU A 53 -3.59 -8.11 1.47
CA LEU A 53 -4.48 -6.96 1.43
C LEU A 53 -5.36 -7.07 0.21
N ASP A 54 -6.61 -6.65 0.33
CA ASP A 54 -7.51 -6.58 -0.81
C ASP A 54 -7.12 -5.43 -1.75
N ARG A 55 -7.18 -5.66 -3.06
CA ARG A 55 -6.83 -4.68 -4.10
C ARG A 55 -7.78 -3.48 -4.15
N ASN A 56 -8.95 -3.59 -3.50
CA ASN A 56 -9.91 -2.50 -3.38
C ASN A 56 -9.51 -1.44 -2.34
N TYR A 57 -8.53 -1.72 -1.46
CA TYR A 57 -8.04 -0.71 -0.51
C TYR A 57 -7.35 0.47 -1.21
N GLN A 58 -7.22 1.58 -0.49
CA GLN A 58 -6.45 2.74 -0.96
C GLN A 58 -4.96 2.52 -0.70
N TYR A 59 -4.17 2.55 -1.77
CA TYR A 59 -2.72 2.51 -1.75
C TYR A 59 -2.17 3.92 -1.97
N GLN A 60 -1.31 4.36 -1.08
CA GLN A 60 -0.65 5.66 -1.16
C GLN A 60 0.86 5.48 -0.99
N LEU A 61 1.66 6.20 -1.77
CA LEU A 61 3.11 6.20 -1.58
C LEU A 61 3.45 6.75 -0.18
N PHE A 62 4.32 6.06 0.54
CA PHE A 62 4.81 6.52 1.84
C PHE A 62 5.76 7.71 1.70
N SER A 63 6.40 7.87 0.53
CA SER A 63 7.25 9.03 0.23
C SER A 63 6.45 10.30 0.04
N GLU A 64 5.17 10.19 -0.33
CA GLU A 64 4.29 11.34 -0.33
C GLU A 64 3.84 11.62 1.11
N PRO A 65 3.80 12.90 1.54
CA PRO A 65 3.23 13.25 2.83
C PRO A 65 1.80 12.69 2.88
N ARG A 66 1.37 12.20 4.05
CA ARG A 66 -0.03 11.82 4.26
C ARG A 66 -0.85 13.05 3.88
N LYS A 67 -1.56 13.03 2.75
CA LYS A 67 -2.58 14.04 2.50
C LYS A 67 -3.63 13.88 3.59
N SER A 68 -3.52 14.65 4.67
CA SER A 68 -4.68 15.01 5.46
C SER A 68 -5.58 15.79 4.53
N LEU A 69 -6.85 15.40 4.44
CA LEU A 69 -7.88 16.03 3.61
C LEU A 69 -8.23 17.47 4.09
N LEU A 70 -7.32 18.17 4.79
CA LEU A 70 -7.54 19.44 5.49
C LEU A 70 -6.41 20.45 5.27
N GLU A 71 -5.91 20.58 4.04
CA GLU A 71 -5.25 21.79 3.54
C GLU A 71 -5.69 21.87 2.05
N GLU A 72 -6.48 22.82 1.55
CA GLU A 72 -6.70 24.24 1.87
C GLU A 72 -8.20 24.62 2.02
#